data_AF-A0A6P0L1D1-F1
#
_entry.id   AF-A0A6P0L1D1-F1
#
_cell.length_a   1.000
_cell.length_b   1.000
_cell.length_c   1.000
_cell.angle_alpha   90.00
_cell.angle_beta   90.00
_cell.angle_gamma   90.00
#
_symmetry.space_group_name_H-M   'P 1'
#
loop_
_entity.id
_entity.type
_entity.pdbx_description
1 polymer ?
#
loop_
_entity_poly.entity_id
_entity_poly.type
_entity_poly.pdbx_seq_one_letter_code
_entity_poly.pdbx_strand_id
1 'polypeptide(L)' 'MYTTVDETGVLNNYAPETEIYYAEFPSLEQQRNYISQGAIASFLVSLLILTAFGIS' A
#
# COMPACT_ATOMS: atom_id res chain seq x y z
N MET A 1 -8.79 34.50 0.98
CA MET A 1 -7.62 34.20 1.83
C MET A 1 -6.43 34.06 0.89
N TYR A 2 -5.39 34.88 1.04
CA TYR A 2 -4.16 34.72 0.26
C TYR A 2 -3.36 33.56 0.87
N THR A 3 -3.44 32.36 0.29
CA THR A 3 -2.76 31.16 0.83
C THR A 3 -1.27 31.13 0.45
N THR A 4 -0.82 32.09 -0.35
CA THR A 4 0.53 32.15 -0.92
C THR A 4 1.46 33.11 -0.19
N VAL A 5 0.99 33.82 0.84
CA VAL A 5 1.77 34.78 1.61
C VAL A 5 1.72 34.35 3.07
N ASP A 6 2.89 34.20 3.70
CA ASP A 6 3.00 33.79 5.10
C ASP A 6 2.60 34.93 6.07
N GLU A 7 2.55 34.61 7.36
CA GLU A 7 2.16 35.54 8.43
C GLU A 7 3.11 36.75 8.58
N THR A 8 4.27 36.73 7.92
CA THR A 8 5.23 37.83 7.86
C THR A 8 5.16 38.65 6.56
N GLY A 9 4.30 38.26 5.62
CA GLY A 9 4.13 38.95 4.34
C GLY A 9 5.03 38.44 3.21
N VAL A 10 5.77 37.34 3.41
CA VAL A 10 6.68 36.76 2.42
C VAL A 10 5.96 35.69 1.60
N LEU A 11 6.30 35.58 0.31
CA LEU A 11 5.76 34.52 -0.56
C LEU A 11 6.16 33.15 -0.01
N ASN A 12 5.17 32.31 0.28
CA ASN A 12 5.37 30.94 0.68
C ASN A 12 5.88 30.11 -0.51
N ASN A 13 7.15 29.72 -0.48
CA ASN A 13 7.79 28.89 -1.50
C ASN A 13 7.87 27.39 -1.12
N TYR A 14 7.15 26.97 -0.08
CA TYR A 14 6.99 25.57 0.27
C TYR A 14 5.93 24.91 -0.62
N ALA A 15 6.11 23.62 -0.89
CA ALA A 15 5.08 22.83 -1.54
C ALA A 15 3.81 22.83 -0.66
N PRO A 16 2.60 22.90 -1.26
CA PRO A 16 1.37 22.78 -0.51
C PRO A 16 1.35 21.44 0.24
N GLU A 17 0.93 21.48 1.51
CA GLU A 17 0.78 20.28 2.31
C GLU A 17 -0.25 19.36 1.64
N THR A 18 0.11 18.09 1.48
CA THR A 18 -0.81 17.11 0.89
C THR A 18 -1.84 16.74 1.94
N GLU A 19 -3.11 16.79 1.56
CA GLU A 19 -4.21 16.33 2.41
C GLU A 19 -3.95 14.90 2.89
N ILE A 20 -4.02 14.71 4.21
CA ILE A 20 -3.86 13.39 4.81
C ILE A 20 -5.10 12.58 4.50
N TYR A 21 -4.94 11.44 3.83
CA TYR A 21 -6.03 10.49 3.59
C TYR A 21 -5.86 9.24 4.46
N TYR A 22 -6.98 8.73 4.99
CA TYR A 22 -7.00 7.47 5.72
C TYR A 22 -7.04 6.29 4.74
N ALA A 23 -6.51 5.15 5.17
CA ALA A 23 -6.67 3.92 4.41
C ALA A 23 -8.14 3.50 4.39
N GLU A 24 -8.66 3.24 3.19
CA GLU A 24 -10.01 2.71 3.01
C GLU A 24 -10.01 1.19 3.17
N PHE A 25 -11.14 0.66 3.64
CA PHE A 25 -11.34 -0.78 3.67
C PHE A 25 -11.37 -1.33 2.22
N PRO A 26 -10.72 -2.46 1.94
CA PRO A 26 -10.62 -2.96 0.58
C PRO A 26 -11.99 -3.28 -0.02
N SER A 27 -12.16 -2.98 -1.31
CA SER A 27 -13.34 -3.35 -2.08
C SER A 27 -13.50 -4.88 -2.15
N LEU A 28 -14.69 -5.35 -2.49
CA LEU A 28 -14.94 -6.78 -2.65
C LEU A 28 -14.02 -7.43 -3.70
N GLU A 29 -13.67 -6.68 -4.75
CA GLU A 29 -12.72 -7.13 -5.77
C GLU A 29 -11.30 -7.24 -5.21
N GLN A 30 -10.84 -6.24 -4.47
CA GLN A 30 -9.53 -6.27 -3.81
C GLN A 30 -9.42 -7.44 -2.84
N GLN A 31 -10.47 -7.68 -2.03
CA GLN A 31 -10.50 -8.83 -1.12
C GLN A 31 -10.37 -10.18 -1.85
N ARG A 32 -11.09 -10.36 -2.97
CA ARG A 32 -10.98 -11.58 -3.80
C ARG A 32 -9.59 -11.76 -4.39
N ASN A 33 -8.96 -10.66 -4.82
CA ASN A 33 -7.60 -10.68 -5.33
C ASN A 33 -6.60 -11.05 -4.23
N TYR A 34 -6.76 -10.53 -3.01
CA TYR A 34 -5.92 -10.89 -1.86
C TYR A 34 -6.05 -12.36 -1.47
N ILE A 35 -7.27 -12.90 -1.47
CA ILE A 35 -7.49 -14.34 -1.24
C ILE A 35 -6.75 -15.16 -2.30
N SER A 36 -6.86 -14.79 -3.56
CA SER A 36 -6.19 -15.48 -4.66
C SER A 36 -4.66 -15.41 -4.52
N GLN A 37 -4.11 -14.24 -4.19
CA GLN A 37 -2.67 -14.06 -3.95
C GLN A 37 -2.18 -14.91 -2.78
N GLY A 38 -2.90 -14.90 -1.67
CA GLY A 38 -2.58 -15.72 -0.50
C GLY A 38 -2.60 -17.23 -0.80
N ALA A 39 -3.59 -17.68 -1.58
CA ALA A 39 -3.69 -19.08 -1.99
C ALA A 39 -2.51 -19.50 -2.88
N ILE A 40 -2.17 -18.70 -3.89
CA ILE A 40 -1.04 -18.97 -4.80
C ILE A 40 0.28 -18.99 -4.03
N ALA A 41 0.51 -18.00 -3.16
CA ALA A 41 1.72 -17.93 -2.35
C ALA A 41 1.86 -19.14 -1.43
N SER A 42 0.78 -19.52 -0.73
CA SER A 42 0.76 -20.67 0.18
C SER A 42 1.02 -21.98 -0.56
N PHE A 43 0.41 -22.15 -1.74
CA PHE A 43 0.63 -23.31 -2.60
C PHE A 43 2.09 -23.41 -3.04
N LEU A 44 2.67 -22.31 -3.53
CA LEU A 44 4.07 -22.26 -3.95
C LEU A 44 5.02 -22.63 -2.81
N VAL A 45 4.86 -22.01 -1.64
CA VAL A 45 5.70 -22.28 -0.46
C VAL A 45 5.58 -23.75 -0.03
N SER A 46 4.36 -24.29 -0.02
CA SER A 46 4.13 -25.70 0.32
C SER A 46 4.84 -26.64 -0.67
N LEU A 47 4.75 -26.34 -1.96
CA LEU A 47 5.41 -27.11 -3.01
C LEU A 47 6.94 -27.08 -2.85
N LEU A 48 7.52 -25.91 -2.54
CA LEU A 48 8.96 -25.78 -2.28
C LEU A 48 9.40 -26.61 -1.08
N ILE A 49 8.65 -26.56 0.04
CA ILE A 49 8.95 -27.35 1.24
C ILE A 49 8.90 -28.84 0.93
N LEU A 50 7.84 -29.31 0.26
CA LEU A 50 7.70 -30.72 -0.13
C LEU A 50 8.82 -31.17 -1.08
N THR A 51 9.22 -30.30 -2.02
CA THR A 51 10.31 -30.58 -2.94
C THR A 51 11.63 -30.73 -2.18
N ALA A 52 11.94 -29.79 -1.27
CA ALA A 52 13.15 -29.84 -0.45
C ALA A 52 13.20 -31.10 0.42
N PHE A 53 12.07 -31.46 1.04
CA PHE A 53 11.95 -32.71 1.81
C PHE A 53 12.12 -33.97 0.94
N GLY A 54 11.64 -33.95 -0.31
CA GLY A 54 11.77 -35.08 -1.22
C GLY A 54 13.19 -35.35 -1.71
N ILE A 55 14.08 -34.35 -1.66
CA ILE A 55 15.48 -34.48 -2.10
C ILE A 55 16.51 -34.49 -0.96
N SER A 56 16.07 -34.33 0.30
CA SER A 56 16.92 -34.43 1.49
C SER A 56 17.17 -35.88 1.89
#